data_AF-A0A6P8TWA9-F1
#
_entry.id   AF-A0A6P8TWA9-F1
#
_cell.length_a   1.000
_cell.length_b   1.000
_cell.length_c   1.000
_cell.angle_alpha   90.00
_cell.angle_beta   90.00
_cell.angle_gamma   90.00
#
_symmetry.space_group_name_H-M   'P 1'
#
loop_
_entity.id
_entity.type
_entity.pdbx_description
1 polymer ?
#
loop_
_entity_poly.entity_id
_entity_poly.type
_entity_poly.pdbx_seq_one_letter_code
_entity_poly.pdbx_strand_id
1 'polypeptide(L)'
;MSQSRDYLSPWSSSSSFKCLPQSHAPSSSTHNTPCYHKVDSHHVSSQTVESSLVPCNACHQVQSTLIKTGHAFVELLQSESLPSSLQPLLVAVEDTLELGHMTAGDVAQWANEQLRDMRRLMKHLQEVRSTVQPLKERLAAAEAERDTFKSQLERKQKTFKQEMEKHQANIVQLEFSLSKAQRCVKETEQRLQEEQRQLKRETLRMEESHSRLKEKEALRQDALQTLEFENNGLQEKVRALHIEQEACGKLQQRIQELESQICKTQLRLDKENAKYQSACRQQESMQAKQKSLLERVNALDEECEELQGQVGEREERQIVLHNQLLQMSEEKEQMQGQLTQQQDLCSELRREKQTQETHAGELKNSVAELKEYMQALRERERLLVAFPELNPTAQPQSTGNVLLDMEQQLQANNIRINLLEQENLTLYTSLVKLRERAQHNATGEASPQQTRVLSPSGPSLEKQHHPLTQMQKRSLQSSSASQLGNGNREKDAQRGASGLESAGSEDRVSPASPYPLHLHLQTLQLDTGSTAAKSQTKTPSSALLSHSRGSNQRKKIKP
;
A
#
# COMPACT_ATOMS: atom_id res chain seq x y z
N MET A 1 16.29 66.23 73.58
CA MET A 1 16.52 67.65 73.22
C MET A 1 15.50 68.47 74.01
N SER A 2 15.73 68.88 75.26
CA SER A 2 16.97 69.08 76.04
C SER A 2 17.76 70.34 75.65
N GLN A 3 17.90 71.26 76.62
CA GLN A 3 18.74 72.48 76.64
C GLN A 3 18.23 73.65 75.74
N SER A 4 18.37 74.94 76.11
CA SER A 4 18.93 75.52 77.35
C SER A 4 18.34 76.90 77.72
N ARG A 5 18.90 77.53 78.78
CA ARG A 5 18.61 78.87 79.35
C ARG A 5 18.89 80.01 78.34
N ASP A 6 18.37 81.24 78.49
CA ASP A 6 18.80 82.31 79.43
C ASP A 6 17.62 83.27 79.76
N TYR A 7 17.44 83.79 80.99
CA TYR A 7 18.19 84.83 81.70
C TYR A 7 18.33 86.17 80.95
N LEU A 8 17.54 87.19 81.33
CA LEU A 8 18.04 88.54 81.65
C LEU A 8 16.98 89.49 82.26
N SER A 9 17.47 90.34 83.16
CA SER A 9 16.87 91.51 83.85
C SER A 9 18.07 92.20 84.55
N PRO A 10 18.05 93.49 85.00
CA PRO A 10 16.90 94.24 85.51
C PRO A 10 16.96 95.76 85.18
N TRP A 11 16.69 96.62 86.18
CA TRP A 11 16.75 98.09 86.25
C TRP A 11 15.56 98.87 85.63
N SER A 12 15.11 99.99 86.21
CA SER A 12 15.64 100.76 87.36
C SER A 12 14.61 101.00 88.47
N SER A 13 15.09 101.08 89.72
CA SER A 13 14.39 101.72 90.84
C SER A 13 15.02 103.09 91.10
N SER A 14 14.21 104.11 91.39
CA SER A 14 14.69 105.42 91.88
C SER A 14 13.92 105.79 93.14
N SER A 15 14.63 105.91 94.27
CA SER A 15 14.06 106.26 95.57
C SER A 15 14.19 107.76 95.87
N SER A 16 13.34 108.24 96.79
CA SER A 16 13.63 109.28 97.81
C SER A 16 14.66 110.37 97.50
N PHE A 17 14.28 111.64 97.64
CA PHE A 17 14.86 112.49 98.72
C PHE A 17 13.98 113.70 99.06
N LYS A 18 14.26 114.31 100.21
CA LYS A 18 13.56 115.49 100.77
C LYS A 18 14.16 116.77 100.18
N CYS A 19 13.35 117.84 100.09
CA CYS A 19 13.86 119.18 100.38
C CYS A 19 12.73 120.12 100.85
N LEU A 20 12.99 120.90 101.91
CA LEU A 20 12.29 122.14 102.24
C LEU A 20 13.01 123.29 101.50
N PRO A 21 12.32 124.41 101.23
CA PRO A 21 12.25 125.54 102.20
C PRO A 21 10.79 125.79 102.63
N GLN A 22 10.44 126.29 103.82
CA GLN A 22 11.17 127.07 104.82
C GLN A 22 11.75 128.40 104.33
N SER A 23 10.87 129.39 104.14
CA SER A 23 11.21 130.81 104.15
C SER A 23 10.26 131.60 105.06
N HIS A 24 10.65 131.66 106.32
CA HIS A 24 10.51 132.81 107.24
C HIS A 24 9.30 133.75 107.11
N ALA A 25 8.40 133.64 108.09
CA ALA A 25 7.84 134.83 108.71
C ALA A 25 8.85 135.40 109.74
N PRO A 26 9.02 136.73 109.81
CA PRO A 26 9.33 137.47 111.03
C PRO A 26 8.00 137.92 111.68
N SER A 27 7.72 137.78 112.96
CA SER A 27 8.54 138.07 114.16
C SER A 27 8.74 139.56 114.42
N SER A 28 7.65 140.20 114.86
CA SER A 28 7.56 141.21 115.94
C SER A 28 8.75 142.16 116.20
N SER A 29 8.62 143.40 115.72
CA SER A 29 8.99 144.61 116.46
C SER A 29 7.70 145.44 116.65
N THR A 30 7.20 145.79 117.83
CA THR A 30 7.81 146.11 119.13
C THR A 30 8.67 147.38 119.05
N HIS A 31 8.17 148.46 119.67
CA HIS A 31 8.73 149.81 119.72
C HIS A 31 8.91 150.53 118.37
N ASN A 32 8.09 151.57 118.16
CA ASN A 32 8.59 152.93 118.40
C ASN A 32 7.44 153.91 118.65
N THR A 33 7.31 154.35 119.91
CA THR A 33 6.42 155.44 120.32
C THR A 33 7.04 156.77 119.91
N PRO A 34 6.40 157.60 119.06
CA PRO A 34 6.86 158.96 118.80
C PRO A 34 6.56 159.83 120.02
N CYS A 35 7.49 159.92 120.97
CA CYS A 35 7.32 160.72 122.18
C CYS A 35 7.64 162.21 121.92
N TYR A 36 6.74 162.88 121.18
CA TYR A 36 6.81 164.30 120.85
C TYR A 36 5.39 164.91 120.93
N HIS A 37 5.10 165.94 121.73
CA HIS A 37 5.87 166.53 122.82
C HIS A 37 5.00 166.59 124.07
N LYS A 38 5.59 166.34 125.25
CA LYS A 38 5.03 166.83 126.51
C LYS A 38 5.37 168.31 126.65
N VAL A 39 4.72 169.16 125.86
CA VAL A 39 4.71 170.61 126.08
C VAL A 39 4.05 170.86 127.43
N ASP A 40 4.54 171.86 128.17
CA ASP A 40 4.03 172.18 129.49
C ASP A 40 2.51 172.39 129.48
N SER A 41 1.85 171.80 130.48
CA SER A 41 0.47 172.14 130.83
C SER A 41 0.46 173.50 131.53
N HIS A 42 0.72 174.56 130.76
CA HIS A 42 0.49 175.93 131.20
C HIS A 42 -0.99 176.09 131.53
N HIS A 43 -1.33 176.08 132.82
CA HIS A 43 -2.67 176.37 133.32
C HIS A 43 -2.97 177.87 133.21
N VAL A 44 -3.12 178.35 131.97
CA VAL A 44 -3.63 179.67 131.59
C VAL A 44 -4.29 179.50 130.20
N SER A 45 -5.53 179.89 129.93
CA SER A 45 -6.53 180.58 130.76
C SER A 45 -7.78 179.71 131.01
N SER A 46 -8.60 180.10 131.98
CA SER A 46 -10.00 179.67 132.06
C SER A 46 -10.76 180.14 130.81
N GLN A 47 -11.47 179.23 130.13
CA GLN A 47 -12.29 179.57 128.96
C GLN A 47 -13.32 180.66 129.32
N THR A 48 -13.27 181.78 128.58
CA THR A 48 -14.38 182.74 128.51
C THR A 48 -15.50 182.15 127.64
N VAL A 49 -16.73 182.63 127.81
CA VAL A 49 -17.93 182.09 127.13
C VAL A 49 -17.80 182.04 125.61
N GLU A 50 -17.08 182.98 125.00
CA GLU A 50 -16.79 183.00 123.55
C GLU A 50 -15.87 181.84 123.13
N SER A 51 -14.89 181.48 123.97
CA SER A 51 -13.92 180.42 123.68
C SER A 51 -14.46 178.98 123.86
N SER A 52 -15.67 178.83 124.39
CA SER A 52 -16.39 177.55 124.44
C SER A 52 -17.23 177.24 123.19
N LEU A 53 -17.34 178.19 122.24
CA LEU A 53 -18.16 178.05 121.03
C LEU A 53 -17.43 177.38 119.85
N VAL A 54 -16.12 177.13 119.97
CA VAL A 54 -15.27 176.56 118.92
C VAL A 54 -14.57 175.30 119.46
N PRO A 55 -14.61 174.15 118.74
CA PRO A 55 -13.92 172.94 119.16
C PRO A 55 -12.39 173.13 119.14
N CYS A 56 -11.69 172.57 120.12
CA CYS A 56 -10.23 172.60 120.11
C CYS A 56 -9.66 171.83 118.90
N ASN A 57 -8.41 172.13 118.52
CA ASN A 57 -7.75 171.56 117.34
C ASN A 57 -7.82 170.01 117.28
N ALA A 58 -7.67 169.33 118.42
CA ALA A 58 -7.81 167.88 118.48
C ALA A 58 -9.24 167.40 118.16
N CYS A 59 -10.27 168.06 118.70
CA CYS A 59 -11.67 167.75 118.38
C CYS A 59 -11.98 168.01 116.90
N HIS A 60 -11.50 169.13 116.33
CA HIS A 60 -11.69 169.43 114.91
C HIS A 60 -11.00 168.38 114.00
N GLN A 61 -9.79 167.92 114.34
CA GLN A 61 -9.13 166.84 113.59
C GLN A 61 -9.90 165.52 113.66
N VAL A 62 -10.47 165.17 114.82
CA VAL A 62 -11.34 164.00 114.98
C VAL A 62 -12.61 164.14 114.12
N GLN A 63 -13.27 165.30 114.14
CA GLN A 63 -14.45 165.58 113.32
C GLN A 63 -14.13 165.50 111.81
N SER A 64 -13.06 166.14 111.35
CA SER A 64 -12.61 166.08 109.95
C SER A 64 -12.29 164.65 109.50
N THR A 65 -11.67 163.84 110.37
CA THR A 65 -11.39 162.43 110.09
C THR A 65 -12.68 161.62 110.01
N LEU A 66 -13.61 161.82 110.95
CA LEU A 66 -14.89 161.13 111.03
C LEU A 66 -15.80 161.44 109.83
N ILE A 67 -15.77 162.67 109.32
CA ILE A 67 -16.47 163.05 108.08
C ILE A 67 -15.85 162.31 106.89
N LYS A 68 -14.52 162.34 106.74
CA LYS A 68 -13.80 161.65 105.65
C LYS A 68 -14.00 160.13 105.64
N THR A 69 -14.01 159.46 106.80
CA THR A 69 -14.38 158.03 106.85
C THR A 69 -15.85 157.82 106.49
N GLY A 70 -16.71 158.80 106.76
CA GLY A 70 -18.13 158.75 106.40
C GLY A 70 -18.37 158.72 104.90
N HIS A 71 -17.73 159.62 104.14
CA HIS A 71 -17.77 159.59 102.67
C HIS A 71 -17.22 158.25 102.12
N ALA A 72 -16.07 157.78 102.63
CA ALA A 72 -15.48 156.52 102.17
C ALA A 72 -16.36 155.29 102.48
N PHE A 73 -17.09 155.28 103.61
CA PHE A 73 -18.08 154.23 103.89
C PHE A 73 -19.31 154.32 102.97
N VAL A 74 -19.76 155.53 102.61
CA VAL A 74 -20.82 155.73 101.60
C VAL A 74 -20.39 155.16 100.25
N GLU A 75 -19.21 155.53 99.74
CA GLU A 75 -18.71 155.09 98.44
C GLU A 75 -18.56 153.56 98.38
N LEU A 76 -18.00 152.96 99.43
CA LEU A 76 -17.84 151.51 99.55
C LEU A 76 -19.18 150.76 99.65
N LEU A 77 -20.19 151.34 100.30
CA LEU A 77 -21.52 150.74 100.32
C LEU A 77 -22.20 150.87 98.95
N GLN A 78 -22.08 152.02 98.29
CA GLN A 78 -22.61 152.22 96.93
C GLN A 78 -21.95 151.28 95.90
N SER A 79 -20.63 151.02 95.99
CA SER A 79 -19.95 150.08 95.07
C SER A 79 -20.46 148.65 95.22
N GLU A 80 -20.73 148.20 96.45
CA GLU A 80 -21.35 146.90 96.75
C GLU A 80 -22.90 146.92 96.60
N SER A 81 -23.48 148.02 96.08
CA SER A 81 -24.94 148.22 95.93
C SER A 81 -25.76 148.12 97.23
N LEU A 82 -25.15 148.46 98.36
CA LEU A 82 -25.74 148.47 99.70
C LEU A 82 -26.20 149.89 100.08
N PRO A 83 -27.35 150.05 100.78
CA PRO A 83 -27.80 151.36 101.25
C PRO A 83 -26.98 151.82 102.45
N SER A 84 -26.49 153.07 102.41
CA SER A 84 -25.83 153.72 103.54
C SER A 84 -26.81 154.47 104.45
N SER A 85 -26.60 154.30 105.75
CA SER A 85 -27.26 155.02 106.85
C SER A 85 -26.64 156.40 107.09
N LEU A 86 -25.38 156.61 106.69
CA LEU A 86 -24.70 157.90 106.71
C LEU A 86 -25.15 158.84 105.59
N GLN A 87 -25.59 158.33 104.44
CA GLN A 87 -25.93 159.15 103.26
C GLN A 87 -26.86 160.36 103.57
N PRO A 88 -27.94 160.24 104.37
CA PRO A 88 -28.80 161.39 104.68
C PRO A 88 -28.15 162.37 105.66
N LEU A 89 -27.28 161.88 106.54
CA LEU A 89 -26.51 162.71 107.48
C LEU A 89 -25.44 163.51 106.76
N LEU A 90 -24.74 162.92 105.80
CA LEU A 90 -23.75 163.62 104.98
C LEU A 90 -24.37 164.84 104.29
N VAL A 91 -25.53 164.68 103.66
CA VAL A 91 -26.27 165.80 103.03
C VAL A 91 -26.68 166.85 104.06
N ALA A 92 -27.32 166.45 105.17
CA ALA A 92 -27.78 167.39 106.20
C ALA A 92 -26.64 168.09 106.99
N VAL A 93 -25.44 167.49 107.01
CA VAL A 93 -24.26 168.05 107.66
C VAL A 93 -23.43 168.89 106.70
N GLU A 94 -23.46 168.62 105.40
CA GLU A 94 -22.90 169.50 104.35
C GLU A 94 -23.55 170.89 104.41
N ASP A 95 -24.89 170.95 104.53
CA ASP A 95 -25.68 172.19 104.75
C ASP A 95 -25.35 172.94 106.06
N THR A 96 -24.70 172.29 107.04
CA THR A 96 -24.30 172.92 108.31
C THR A 96 -22.78 173.07 108.48
N LEU A 97 -21.99 172.58 107.52
CA LEU A 97 -20.53 172.62 107.59
C LEU A 97 -19.90 173.95 107.15
N GLU A 98 -20.68 174.94 106.71
CA GLU A 98 -20.17 176.31 106.46
C GLU A 98 -19.54 176.93 107.72
N LEU A 99 -19.95 176.49 108.92
CA LEU A 99 -19.33 176.85 110.21
C LEU A 99 -18.29 175.82 110.70
N GLY A 100 -18.04 174.73 109.97
CA GLY A 100 -16.90 173.83 110.15
C GLY A 100 -16.83 173.02 111.46
N HIS A 101 -17.92 172.94 112.23
CA HIS A 101 -17.94 172.38 113.59
C HIS A 101 -19.16 171.47 113.80
N MET A 102 -18.94 170.20 114.14
CA MET A 102 -20.02 169.28 114.57
C MET A 102 -20.29 169.45 116.07
N THR A 103 -21.55 169.29 116.51
CA THR A 103 -21.84 169.17 117.95
C THR A 103 -21.47 167.77 118.48
N ALA A 104 -21.43 167.63 119.81
CA ALA A 104 -21.23 166.32 120.44
C ALA A 104 -22.36 165.32 120.11
N GLY A 105 -23.58 165.82 119.82
CA GLY A 105 -24.71 165.00 119.37
C GLY A 105 -24.47 164.45 117.96
N ASP A 106 -24.07 165.32 117.03
CA ASP A 106 -23.82 164.93 115.62
C ASP A 106 -22.67 163.93 115.53
N VAL A 107 -21.58 164.14 116.27
CA VAL A 107 -20.45 163.20 116.35
C VAL A 107 -20.91 161.82 116.84
N ALA A 108 -21.77 161.78 117.87
CA ALA A 108 -22.32 160.53 118.39
C ALA A 108 -23.29 159.85 117.41
N GLN A 109 -24.16 160.61 116.75
CA GLN A 109 -25.09 160.10 115.74
C GLN A 109 -24.35 159.55 114.52
N TRP A 110 -23.36 160.30 114.02
CA TRP A 110 -22.51 159.90 112.90
C TRP A 110 -21.74 158.61 113.21
N ALA A 111 -21.12 158.51 114.40
CA ALA A 111 -20.46 157.29 114.84
C ALA A 111 -21.41 156.08 114.93
N ASN A 112 -22.67 156.28 115.34
CA ASN A 112 -23.68 155.23 115.36
C ASN A 112 -24.11 154.79 113.95
N GLU A 113 -24.27 155.72 113.00
CA GLU A 113 -24.58 155.35 111.61
C GLU A 113 -23.37 154.72 110.90
N GLN A 114 -22.11 155.16 111.14
CA GLN A 114 -20.91 154.45 110.66
C GLN A 114 -20.92 152.99 111.15
N LEU A 115 -21.26 152.78 112.43
CA LEU A 115 -21.30 151.46 113.03
C LEU A 115 -22.45 150.58 112.49
N ARG A 116 -23.59 151.16 112.12
CA ARG A 116 -24.68 150.45 111.42
C ARG A 116 -24.25 150.06 110.01
N ASP A 117 -23.60 150.96 109.29
CA ASP A 117 -23.11 150.74 107.94
C ASP A 117 -21.99 149.69 107.89
N MET A 118 -21.04 149.75 108.82
CA MET A 118 -20.01 148.72 108.96
C MET A 118 -20.59 147.36 109.35
N ARG A 119 -21.72 147.31 110.10
CA ARG A 119 -22.47 146.07 110.36
C ARG A 119 -23.20 145.54 109.12
N ARG A 120 -23.77 146.41 108.27
CA ARG A 120 -24.35 146.01 106.97
C ARG A 120 -23.29 145.37 106.07
N LEU A 121 -22.15 146.04 105.92
CA LEU A 121 -21.01 145.54 105.14
C LEU A 121 -20.48 144.21 105.72
N MET A 122 -20.30 144.12 107.05
CA MET A 122 -19.87 142.87 107.71
C MET A 122 -20.85 141.72 107.47
N LYS A 123 -22.16 141.97 107.51
CA LYS A 123 -23.18 140.98 107.19
C LYS A 123 -23.07 140.54 105.73
N HIS A 124 -23.01 141.48 104.78
CA HIS A 124 -22.90 141.18 103.36
C HIS A 124 -21.65 140.37 103.04
N LEU A 125 -20.48 140.79 103.53
CA LEU A 125 -19.22 140.06 103.38
C LEU A 125 -19.29 138.63 103.96
N GLN A 126 -20.05 138.42 105.04
CA GLN A 126 -20.26 137.10 105.63
C GLN A 126 -21.24 136.24 104.81
N GLU A 127 -22.27 136.83 104.19
CA GLU A 127 -23.21 136.16 103.27
C GLU A 127 -22.53 135.79 101.93
N VAL A 128 -21.70 136.68 101.39
CA VAL A 128 -20.84 136.38 100.22
C VAL A 128 -19.84 135.27 100.58
N ARG A 129 -19.16 135.35 101.73
CA ARG A 129 -18.25 134.30 102.19
C ARG A 129 -18.96 132.95 102.39
N SER A 130 -20.18 132.93 102.92
CA SER A 130 -20.94 131.70 103.16
C SER A 130 -21.48 131.06 101.88
N THR A 131 -21.67 131.82 100.80
CA THR A 131 -22.10 131.31 99.48
C THR A 131 -20.93 130.91 98.58
N VAL A 132 -19.79 131.62 98.66
CA VAL A 132 -18.57 131.29 97.89
C VAL A 132 -18.03 129.89 98.21
N GLN A 133 -18.11 129.42 99.46
CA GLN A 133 -17.56 128.11 99.82
C GLN A 133 -18.36 126.93 99.20
N PRO A 134 -19.70 126.84 99.34
CA PRO A 134 -20.51 125.85 98.61
C PRO A 134 -20.39 125.95 97.08
N LEU A 135 -20.16 127.14 96.52
CA LEU A 135 -19.92 127.29 95.08
C LEU A 135 -18.58 126.70 94.65
N LYS A 136 -17.50 126.88 95.45
CA LYS A 136 -16.21 126.22 95.22
C LYS A 136 -16.31 124.70 95.35
N GLU A 137 -17.05 124.20 96.33
CA GLU A 137 -17.26 122.76 96.53
C GLU A 137 -18.06 122.14 95.38
N ARG A 138 -19.13 122.80 94.91
CA ARG A 138 -19.89 122.38 93.73
C ARG A 138 -19.08 122.45 92.44
N LEU A 139 -18.20 123.44 92.29
CA LEU A 139 -17.28 123.52 91.15
C LEU A 139 -16.30 122.34 91.18
N ALA A 140 -15.60 122.12 92.30
CA ALA A 140 -14.66 121.01 92.45
C ALA A 140 -15.32 119.63 92.24
N ALA A 141 -16.58 119.46 92.69
CA ALA A 141 -17.36 118.25 92.43
C ALA A 141 -17.65 118.08 90.93
N ALA A 142 -18.12 119.13 90.24
CA ALA A 142 -18.39 119.09 88.80
C ALA A 142 -17.13 118.88 87.95
N GLU A 143 -15.98 119.41 88.38
CA GLU A 143 -14.68 119.16 87.75
C GLU A 143 -14.22 117.70 87.96
N ALA A 144 -14.40 117.15 89.16
CA ALA A 144 -14.14 115.74 89.42
C ALA A 144 -15.06 114.83 88.57
N GLU A 145 -16.37 115.13 88.49
CA GLU A 145 -17.31 114.42 87.63
C GLU A 145 -16.86 114.47 86.16
N ARG A 146 -16.60 115.67 85.62
CA ARG A 146 -16.04 115.89 84.26
C ARG A 146 -14.82 115.01 84.01
N ASP A 147 -13.88 114.97 84.94
CA ASP A 147 -12.63 114.24 84.76
C ASP A 147 -12.81 112.72 84.91
N THR A 148 -13.79 112.25 85.69
CA THR A 148 -14.22 110.83 85.65
C THR A 148 -14.93 110.47 84.35
N PHE A 149 -15.79 111.33 83.78
CA PHE A 149 -16.44 111.09 82.49
C PHE A 149 -15.44 111.08 81.35
N LYS A 150 -14.49 112.02 81.34
CA LYS A 150 -13.35 112.04 80.40
C LYS A 150 -12.54 110.74 80.50
N SER A 151 -12.18 110.33 81.72
CA SER A 151 -11.47 109.07 81.96
C SER A 151 -12.25 107.84 81.49
N GLN A 152 -13.59 107.84 81.62
CA GLN A 152 -14.44 106.76 81.13
C GLN A 152 -14.53 106.75 79.60
N LEU A 153 -14.68 107.93 78.98
CA LEU A 153 -14.73 108.09 77.53
C LEU A 153 -13.43 107.63 76.86
N GLU A 154 -12.27 108.05 77.38
CA GLU A 154 -10.94 107.64 76.89
C GLU A 154 -10.75 106.12 77.00
N ARG A 155 -11.17 105.49 78.12
CA ARG A 155 -11.15 104.03 78.28
C ARG A 155 -12.05 103.34 77.24
N LYS A 156 -13.30 103.82 77.06
CA LYS A 156 -14.26 103.24 76.11
C LYS A 156 -13.78 103.38 74.67
N GLN A 157 -13.27 104.55 74.29
CA GLN A 157 -12.68 104.82 72.99
C GLN A 157 -11.47 103.92 72.72
N LYS A 158 -10.59 103.73 73.71
CA LYS A 158 -9.46 102.78 73.61
C LYS A 158 -9.93 101.35 73.41
N THR A 159 -10.90 100.86 74.20
CA THR A 159 -11.44 99.50 74.03
C THR A 159 -12.15 99.30 72.69
N PHE A 160 -12.88 100.31 72.21
CA PHE A 160 -13.55 100.27 70.90
C PHE A 160 -12.52 100.22 69.77
N LYS A 161 -11.47 101.04 69.82
CA LYS A 161 -10.37 101.01 68.83
C LYS A 161 -9.68 99.64 68.82
N GLN A 162 -9.38 99.06 69.98
CA GLN A 162 -8.74 97.74 70.08
C GLN A 162 -9.62 96.62 69.53
N GLU A 163 -10.94 96.64 69.77
CA GLU A 163 -11.85 95.63 69.22
C GLU A 163 -12.06 95.82 67.70
N MET A 164 -12.06 97.06 67.20
CA MET A 164 -12.06 97.35 65.76
C MET A 164 -10.77 96.86 65.06
N GLU A 165 -9.59 97.08 65.66
CA GLU A 165 -8.31 96.57 65.15
C GLU A 165 -8.30 95.03 65.12
N LYS A 166 -8.84 94.39 66.16
CA LYS A 166 -9.02 92.93 66.27
C LYS A 166 -10.04 92.38 65.26
N HIS A 167 -11.16 93.06 65.04
CA HIS A 167 -12.12 92.71 63.99
C HIS A 167 -11.49 92.82 62.59
N GLN A 168 -10.74 93.89 62.31
CA GLN A 168 -10.07 94.05 61.02
C GLN A 168 -9.00 92.97 60.78
N ALA A 169 -8.21 92.62 61.80
CA ALA A 169 -7.25 91.52 61.73
C ALA A 169 -7.94 90.18 61.46
N ASN A 170 -9.06 89.90 62.14
CA ASN A 170 -9.87 88.69 61.91
C ASN A 170 -10.45 88.65 60.48
N ILE A 171 -10.94 89.77 59.95
CA ILE A 171 -11.45 89.87 58.57
C ILE A 171 -10.35 89.49 57.58
N VAL A 172 -9.17 90.12 57.67
CA VAL A 172 -8.04 89.84 56.76
C VAL A 172 -7.57 88.38 56.88
N GLN A 173 -7.56 87.80 58.10
CA GLN A 173 -7.24 86.39 58.30
C GLN A 173 -8.26 85.46 57.67
N LEU A 174 -9.56 85.78 57.74
CA LEU A 174 -10.63 85.01 57.12
C LEU A 174 -10.60 85.13 55.59
N GLU A 175 -10.39 86.33 55.04
CA GLU A 175 -10.23 86.58 53.60
C GLU A 175 -9.04 85.82 53.02
N PHE A 176 -7.89 85.82 53.70
CA PHE A 176 -6.72 85.03 53.32
C PHE A 176 -7.00 83.52 53.37
N SER A 177 -7.69 83.06 54.43
CA SER A 177 -8.05 81.64 54.59
C SER A 177 -9.03 81.18 53.51
N LEU A 178 -10.04 82.00 53.20
CA LEU A 178 -10.99 81.78 52.11
C LEU A 178 -10.29 81.75 50.76
N SER A 179 -9.39 82.71 50.49
CA SER A 179 -8.61 82.77 49.25
C SER A 179 -7.71 81.53 49.07
N LYS A 180 -7.11 81.04 50.16
CA LYS A 180 -6.32 79.80 50.16
C LYS A 180 -7.20 78.57 49.92
N ALA A 181 -8.38 78.50 50.54
CA ALA A 181 -9.34 77.41 50.32
C ALA A 181 -9.86 77.39 48.89
N GLN A 182 -10.28 78.54 48.33
CA GLN A 182 -10.73 78.67 46.95
C GLN A 182 -9.66 78.25 45.93
N ARG A 183 -8.38 78.56 46.19
CA ARG A 183 -7.28 78.09 45.33
C ARG A 183 -7.13 76.58 45.40
N CYS A 184 -7.14 76.01 46.61
CA CYS A 184 -7.07 74.56 46.83
C CYS A 184 -8.20 73.82 46.09
N VAL A 185 -9.44 74.31 46.20
CA VAL A 185 -10.60 73.77 45.47
C VAL A 185 -10.35 73.77 43.96
N LYS A 186 -9.97 74.92 43.38
CA LYS A 186 -9.68 75.03 41.94
C LYS A 186 -8.55 74.10 41.48
N GLU A 187 -7.49 73.95 42.28
CA GLU A 187 -6.41 73.00 42.00
C GLU A 187 -6.91 71.54 42.02
N THR A 188 -7.81 71.18 42.95
CA THR A 188 -8.41 69.83 42.99
C THR A 188 -9.42 69.59 41.86
N GLU A 189 -10.22 70.59 41.48
CA GLU A 189 -11.14 70.53 40.34
C GLU A 189 -10.38 70.31 39.03
N GLN A 190 -9.27 71.04 38.82
CA GLN A 190 -8.41 70.90 37.63
C GLN A 190 -7.76 69.50 37.55
N ARG A 191 -7.27 68.97 38.67
CA ARG A 191 -6.72 67.60 38.74
C ARG A 191 -7.79 66.57 38.39
N LEU A 192 -8.95 66.63 39.04
CA LEU A 192 -10.06 65.72 38.79
C LEU A 192 -10.58 65.81 37.34
N GLN A 193 -10.54 67.00 36.73
CA GLN A 193 -10.92 67.19 35.33
C GLN A 193 -9.93 66.53 34.35
N GLU A 194 -8.62 66.63 34.59
CA GLU A 194 -7.62 65.96 33.74
C GLU A 194 -7.55 64.45 34.01
N GLU A 195 -7.74 63.99 35.26
CA GLU A 195 -7.96 62.58 35.59
C GLU A 195 -9.17 62.02 34.85
N GLN A 196 -10.29 62.75 34.81
CA GLN A 196 -11.46 62.35 34.03
C GLN A 196 -11.17 62.32 32.51
N ARG A 197 -10.35 63.24 31.98
CA ARG A 197 -9.90 63.22 30.58
C ARG A 197 -8.91 62.08 30.31
N GLN A 198 -8.10 61.68 31.28
CA GLN A 198 -7.21 60.53 31.19
C GLN A 198 -8.01 59.23 31.17
N LEU A 199 -8.88 59.01 32.16
CA LEU A 199 -9.77 57.84 32.23
C LEU A 199 -10.59 57.70 30.94
N LYS A 200 -11.17 58.78 30.40
CA LYS A 200 -11.88 58.74 29.11
C LYS A 200 -10.99 58.30 27.93
N ARG A 201 -9.72 58.72 27.87
CA ARG A 201 -8.76 58.26 26.85
C ARG A 201 -8.39 56.79 27.05
N GLU A 202 -8.28 56.33 28.29
CA GLU A 202 -7.93 54.96 28.64
C GLU A 202 -9.09 54.00 28.36
N THR A 203 -10.33 54.36 28.70
CA THR A 203 -11.55 53.63 28.31
C THR A 203 -11.62 53.43 26.80
N LEU A 204 -11.50 54.50 26.00
CA LEU A 204 -11.53 54.40 24.54
C LEU A 204 -10.42 53.48 23.99
N ARG A 205 -9.18 53.60 24.50
CA ARG A 205 -8.08 52.71 24.11
C ARG A 205 -8.35 51.24 24.45
N MET A 206 -9.00 50.97 25.58
CA MET A 206 -9.39 49.62 25.99
C MET A 206 -10.55 49.07 25.15
N GLU A 207 -11.54 49.90 24.81
CA GLU A 207 -12.65 49.56 23.91
C GLU A 207 -12.15 49.24 22.48
N GLU A 208 -11.24 50.04 21.94
CA GLU A 208 -10.54 49.73 20.68
C GLU A 208 -9.76 48.41 20.79
N SER A 209 -9.03 48.20 21.88
CA SER A 209 -8.20 47.00 22.06
C SER A 209 -9.06 45.74 22.15
N HIS A 210 -10.16 45.79 22.89
CA HIS A 210 -11.18 44.77 22.96
C HIS A 210 -11.81 44.49 21.59
N SER A 211 -12.10 45.54 20.81
CA SER A 211 -12.64 45.40 19.44
C SER A 211 -11.65 44.69 18.51
N ARG A 212 -10.36 45.07 18.54
CA ARG A 212 -9.28 44.40 17.79
C ARG A 212 -9.02 42.96 18.24
N LEU A 213 -9.28 42.64 19.51
CA LEU A 213 -9.18 41.26 20.02
C LEU A 213 -10.36 40.42 19.53
N LYS A 214 -11.59 40.95 19.59
CA LYS A 214 -12.80 40.30 19.10
C LYS A 214 -12.77 40.04 17.58
N GLU A 215 -12.19 40.95 16.81
CA GLU A 215 -11.91 40.76 15.38
C GLU A 215 -10.94 39.57 15.15
N LYS A 216 -9.84 39.50 15.90
CA LYS A 216 -8.88 38.39 15.84
C LYS A 216 -9.44 37.06 16.33
N GLU A 217 -10.39 37.10 17.25
CA GLU A 217 -11.14 35.93 17.74
C GLU A 217 -12.06 35.39 16.64
N ALA A 218 -12.85 36.26 15.99
CA ALA A 218 -13.70 35.89 14.86
C ALA A 218 -12.89 35.32 13.68
N LEU A 219 -11.76 35.94 13.31
CA LEU A 219 -10.87 35.43 12.27
C LEU A 219 -10.26 34.05 12.61
N ARG A 220 -10.01 33.78 13.90
CA ARG A 220 -9.56 32.45 14.34
C ARG A 220 -10.68 31.42 14.33
N GLN A 221 -11.90 31.83 14.65
CA GLN A 221 -13.08 30.95 14.60
C GLN A 221 -13.41 30.54 13.16
N ASP A 222 -13.34 31.46 12.21
CA ASP A 222 -13.50 31.22 10.77
C ASP A 222 -12.41 30.27 10.21
N ALA A 223 -11.16 30.49 10.60
CA ALA A 223 -10.04 29.60 10.26
C ALA A 223 -10.20 28.18 10.85
N LEU A 224 -10.70 28.07 12.09
CA LEU A 224 -11.01 26.77 12.70
C LEU A 224 -12.16 26.05 11.98
N GLN A 225 -13.24 26.75 11.65
CA GLN A 225 -14.36 26.16 10.88
C GLN A 225 -13.93 25.69 9.49
N THR A 226 -13.04 26.44 8.83
CA THR A 226 -12.42 26.04 7.56
C THR A 226 -11.61 24.75 7.72
N LEU A 227 -10.75 24.66 8.74
CA LEU A 227 -9.95 23.46 9.01
C LEU A 227 -10.80 22.26 9.45
N GLU A 228 -11.90 22.48 10.18
CA GLU A 228 -12.87 21.44 10.52
C GLU A 228 -13.56 20.90 9.26
N PHE A 229 -13.97 21.78 8.33
CA PHE A 229 -14.54 21.38 7.04
C PHE A 229 -13.55 20.57 6.19
N GLU A 230 -12.29 21.03 6.07
CA GLU A 230 -11.25 20.30 5.36
C GLU A 230 -10.96 18.93 5.99
N ASN A 231 -10.88 18.85 7.32
CA ASN A 231 -10.66 17.60 8.04
C ASN A 231 -11.81 16.60 7.84
N ASN A 232 -13.06 17.06 7.91
CA ASN A 232 -14.24 16.24 7.59
C ASN A 232 -14.17 15.70 6.14
N GLY A 233 -13.84 16.55 5.16
CA GLY A 233 -13.67 16.14 3.76
C GLY A 233 -12.48 15.19 3.53
N LEU A 234 -11.41 15.28 4.32
CA LEU A 234 -10.32 14.30 4.33
C LEU A 234 -10.76 12.97 4.98
N GLN A 235 -11.53 13.01 6.06
CA GLN A 235 -12.08 11.82 6.71
C GLN A 235 -13.10 11.08 5.81
N GLU A 236 -13.81 11.78 4.94
CA GLU A 236 -14.63 11.18 3.88
C GLU A 236 -13.78 10.50 2.80
N LYS A 237 -12.73 11.16 2.32
CA LYS A 237 -11.77 10.57 1.35
C LYS A 237 -11.08 9.32 1.91
N VAL A 238 -10.68 9.33 3.18
CA VAL A 238 -10.08 8.16 3.85
C VAL A 238 -11.09 7.02 3.96
N ARG A 239 -12.36 7.29 4.30
CA ARG A 239 -13.43 6.27 4.31
C ARG A 239 -13.67 5.68 2.91
N ALA A 240 -13.71 6.52 1.88
CA ALA A 240 -13.86 6.06 0.49
C ALA A 240 -12.67 5.17 0.05
N LEU A 241 -11.43 5.62 0.30
CA LEU A 241 -10.22 4.84 -0.02
C LEU A 241 -10.18 3.48 0.72
N HIS A 242 -10.71 3.39 1.94
CA HIS A 242 -10.81 2.13 2.67
C HIS A 242 -11.81 1.16 2.03
N ILE A 243 -12.96 1.67 1.56
CA ILE A 243 -13.97 0.87 0.83
C ILE A 243 -13.39 0.37 -0.50
N GLU A 244 -12.67 1.22 -1.25
CA GLU A 244 -11.98 0.81 -2.47
C GLU A 244 -10.87 -0.22 -2.17
N GLN A 245 -10.11 -0.06 -1.08
CA GLN A 245 -9.11 -1.04 -0.66
C GLN A 245 -9.74 -2.41 -0.32
N GLU A 246 -10.90 -2.44 0.34
CA GLU A 246 -11.67 -3.67 0.52
C GLU A 246 -12.14 -4.27 -0.80
N ALA A 247 -12.60 -3.45 -1.75
CA ALA A 247 -13.04 -3.89 -3.08
C ALA A 247 -11.88 -4.51 -3.88
N CYS A 248 -10.71 -3.85 -3.89
CA CYS A 248 -9.46 -4.41 -4.42
C CYS A 248 -9.09 -5.73 -3.74
N GLY A 249 -9.22 -5.85 -2.41
CA GLY A 249 -8.97 -7.10 -1.68
C GLY A 249 -9.90 -8.24 -2.13
N LYS A 250 -11.20 -7.96 -2.30
CA LYS A 250 -12.20 -8.93 -2.79
C LYS A 250 -11.92 -9.34 -4.25
N LEU A 251 -11.49 -8.40 -5.10
CA LEU A 251 -11.06 -8.68 -6.48
C LEU A 251 -9.77 -9.52 -6.51
N GLN A 252 -8.78 -9.22 -5.67
CA GLN A 252 -7.53 -9.98 -5.56
C GLN A 252 -7.78 -11.44 -5.17
N GLN A 253 -8.67 -11.68 -4.20
CA GLN A 253 -9.11 -13.03 -3.83
C GLN A 253 -9.78 -13.76 -4.99
N ARG A 254 -10.64 -13.07 -5.76
CA ARG A 254 -11.31 -13.67 -6.93
C ARG A 254 -10.34 -13.97 -8.07
N ILE A 255 -9.31 -13.15 -8.28
CA ILE A 255 -8.22 -13.43 -9.24
C ILE A 255 -7.50 -14.71 -8.83
N GLN A 256 -7.05 -14.82 -7.57
CA GLN A 256 -6.37 -16.03 -7.05
C GLN A 256 -7.22 -17.30 -7.16
N GLU A 257 -8.54 -17.18 -6.95
CA GLU A 257 -9.46 -18.30 -7.15
C GLU A 257 -9.54 -18.71 -8.63
N LEU A 258 -9.67 -17.75 -9.55
CA LEU A 258 -9.71 -18.01 -10.99
C LEU A 258 -8.39 -18.57 -11.52
N GLU A 259 -7.24 -18.07 -11.06
CA GLU A 259 -5.91 -18.64 -11.33
C GLU A 259 -5.85 -20.10 -10.87
N SER A 260 -6.32 -20.40 -9.65
CA SER A 260 -6.41 -21.77 -9.15
C SER A 260 -7.33 -22.65 -10.00
N GLN A 261 -8.45 -22.11 -10.51
CA GLN A 261 -9.35 -22.83 -11.43
C GLN A 261 -8.70 -23.07 -12.79
N ILE A 262 -7.94 -22.11 -13.33
CA ILE A 262 -7.18 -22.23 -14.58
C ILE A 262 -6.08 -23.30 -14.46
N CYS A 263 -5.32 -23.33 -13.36
CA CYS A 263 -4.36 -24.41 -13.11
C CYS A 263 -5.04 -25.79 -13.04
N LYS A 264 -6.25 -25.87 -12.45
CA LYS A 264 -7.07 -27.10 -12.37
C LYS A 264 -7.71 -27.49 -13.71
N THR A 265 -7.95 -26.58 -14.65
CA THR A 265 -8.39 -26.93 -16.01
C THR A 265 -7.20 -27.31 -16.89
N GLN A 266 -6.08 -26.60 -16.83
CA GLN A 266 -4.86 -26.94 -17.56
C GLN A 266 -4.37 -28.35 -17.21
N LEU A 267 -4.23 -28.69 -15.92
CA LEU A 267 -3.85 -30.03 -15.49
C LEU A 267 -4.83 -31.14 -15.91
N ARG A 268 -6.09 -30.81 -16.24
CA ARG A 268 -7.04 -31.76 -16.85
C ARG A 268 -6.84 -31.87 -18.35
N LEU A 269 -6.65 -30.74 -19.04
CA LEU A 269 -6.32 -30.70 -20.47
C LEU A 269 -5.03 -31.46 -20.77
N ASP A 270 -3.97 -31.29 -19.97
CA ASP A 270 -2.69 -31.99 -20.12
C ASP A 270 -2.85 -33.52 -19.97
N LYS A 271 -3.74 -33.96 -19.06
CA LYS A 271 -4.07 -35.38 -18.88
C LYS A 271 -4.85 -35.97 -20.05
N GLU A 272 -5.81 -35.23 -20.61
CA GLU A 272 -6.52 -35.68 -21.82
C GLU A 272 -5.61 -35.63 -23.06
N ASN A 273 -4.71 -34.65 -23.17
CA ASN A 273 -3.67 -34.61 -24.22
C ASN A 273 -2.72 -35.81 -24.12
N ALA A 274 -2.28 -36.19 -22.90
CA ALA A 274 -1.44 -37.37 -22.70
C ALA A 274 -2.17 -38.68 -23.07
N LYS A 275 -3.45 -38.81 -22.70
CA LYS A 275 -4.31 -39.94 -23.14
C LYS A 275 -4.46 -39.97 -24.66
N TYR A 276 -4.72 -38.82 -25.28
CA TYR A 276 -4.87 -38.69 -26.73
C TYR A 276 -3.59 -39.11 -27.46
N GLN A 277 -2.41 -38.60 -27.05
CA GLN A 277 -1.13 -39.04 -27.61
C GLN A 277 -0.88 -40.54 -27.40
N SER A 278 -1.27 -41.11 -26.26
CA SER A 278 -1.20 -42.55 -26.03
C SER A 278 -2.11 -43.34 -26.97
N ALA A 279 -3.33 -42.84 -27.24
CA ALA A 279 -4.26 -43.44 -28.20
C ALA A 279 -3.77 -43.32 -29.65
N CYS A 280 -3.16 -42.19 -30.04
CA CYS A 280 -2.50 -42.04 -31.34
C CYS A 280 -1.40 -43.09 -31.54
N ARG A 281 -0.48 -43.25 -30.57
CA ARG A 281 0.57 -44.28 -30.63
C ARG A 281 0.03 -45.71 -30.68
N GLN A 282 -1.09 -45.97 -29.99
CA GLN A 282 -1.79 -47.26 -30.08
C GLN A 282 -2.41 -47.47 -31.46
N GLN A 283 -2.99 -46.43 -32.07
CA GLN A 283 -3.56 -46.46 -33.42
C GLN A 283 -2.47 -46.65 -34.48
N GLU A 284 -1.34 -45.93 -34.38
CA GLU A 284 -0.15 -46.11 -35.23
C GLU A 284 0.38 -47.56 -35.14
N SER A 285 0.49 -48.11 -33.92
CA SER A 285 0.89 -49.51 -33.72
C SER A 285 -0.12 -50.51 -34.29
N MET A 286 -1.42 -50.21 -34.22
CA MET A 286 -2.47 -51.03 -34.83
C MET A 286 -2.38 -50.99 -36.35
N GLN A 287 -2.20 -49.82 -36.95
CA GLN A 287 -2.05 -49.64 -38.40
C GLN A 287 -0.77 -50.29 -38.93
N ALA A 288 0.35 -50.20 -38.20
CA ALA A 288 1.58 -50.91 -38.54
C ALA A 288 1.39 -52.44 -38.54
N LYS A 289 0.65 -52.98 -37.56
CA LYS A 289 0.27 -54.40 -37.52
C LYS A 289 -0.68 -54.78 -38.66
N GLN A 290 -1.68 -53.96 -38.96
CA GLN A 290 -2.59 -54.18 -40.08
C GLN A 290 -1.84 -54.19 -41.43
N LYS A 291 -0.90 -53.26 -41.63
CA LYS A 291 -0.04 -53.21 -42.83
C LYS A 291 0.85 -54.46 -42.94
N SER A 292 1.51 -54.86 -41.86
CA SER A 292 2.34 -56.07 -41.84
C SER A 292 1.55 -57.37 -42.03
N LEU A 293 0.31 -57.44 -41.53
CA LEU A 293 -0.60 -58.56 -41.78
C LEU A 293 -1.05 -58.57 -43.24
N LEU A 294 -1.39 -57.43 -43.83
CA LEU A 294 -1.74 -57.32 -45.25
C LEU A 294 -0.55 -57.72 -46.14
N GLU A 295 0.67 -57.29 -45.81
CA GLU A 295 1.90 -57.70 -46.50
C GLU A 295 2.12 -59.22 -46.41
N ARG A 296 1.79 -59.87 -45.29
CA ARG A 296 1.84 -61.34 -45.19
C ARG A 296 0.68 -62.03 -45.92
N VAL A 297 -0.50 -61.43 -46.01
CA VAL A 297 -1.61 -61.96 -46.81
C VAL A 297 -1.25 -61.91 -48.29
N ASN A 298 -0.79 -60.76 -48.81
CA ASN A 298 -0.32 -60.65 -50.19
C ASN A 298 0.80 -61.68 -50.50
N ALA A 299 1.78 -61.86 -49.60
CA ALA A 299 2.82 -62.87 -49.77
C ALA A 299 2.29 -64.33 -49.69
N LEU A 300 1.20 -64.58 -48.96
CA LEU A 300 0.52 -65.89 -48.97
C LEU A 300 -0.28 -66.10 -50.26
N ASP A 301 -0.89 -65.05 -50.80
CA ASP A 301 -1.58 -65.10 -52.09
C ASP A 301 -0.57 -65.32 -53.23
N GLU A 302 0.58 -64.65 -53.21
CA GLU A 302 1.73 -64.91 -54.10
C GLU A 302 2.26 -66.35 -53.96
N GLU A 303 2.45 -66.85 -52.73
CA GLU A 303 2.80 -68.26 -52.48
C GLU A 303 1.74 -69.24 -53.05
N CYS A 304 0.46 -68.87 -53.01
CA CYS A 304 -0.63 -69.70 -53.55
C CYS A 304 -0.73 -69.63 -55.08
N GLU A 305 -0.57 -68.47 -55.71
CA GLU A 305 -0.51 -68.33 -57.17
C GLU A 305 0.70 -69.07 -57.75
N GLU A 306 1.87 -69.01 -57.11
CA GLU A 306 3.04 -69.77 -57.55
C GLU A 306 2.79 -71.29 -57.41
N LEU A 307 2.25 -71.75 -56.28
CA LEU A 307 1.92 -73.16 -56.09
C LEU A 307 0.86 -73.65 -57.08
N GLN A 308 -0.15 -72.83 -57.39
CA GLN A 308 -1.18 -73.15 -58.39
C GLN A 308 -0.58 -73.18 -59.81
N GLY A 309 0.33 -72.26 -60.15
CA GLY A 309 1.11 -72.29 -61.39
C GLY A 309 1.96 -73.55 -61.50
N GLN A 310 2.70 -73.90 -60.44
CA GLN A 310 3.49 -75.14 -60.39
C GLN A 310 2.63 -76.41 -60.46
N VAL A 311 1.36 -76.38 -60.01
CA VAL A 311 0.41 -77.47 -60.21
C VAL A 311 -0.04 -77.53 -61.67
N GLY A 312 -0.45 -76.40 -62.26
CA GLY A 312 -0.83 -76.32 -63.68
C GLY A 312 0.28 -76.81 -64.61
N GLU A 313 1.52 -76.36 -64.41
CA GLU A 313 2.67 -76.86 -65.18
C GLU A 313 2.92 -78.37 -65.00
N ARG A 314 2.60 -78.95 -63.83
CA ARG A 314 2.74 -80.40 -63.58
C ARG A 314 1.60 -81.17 -64.26
N GLU A 315 0.39 -80.63 -64.26
CA GLU A 315 -0.78 -81.19 -64.96
C GLU A 315 -0.59 -81.13 -66.49
N GLU A 316 -0.11 -80.01 -67.04
CA GLU A 316 0.28 -79.91 -68.45
C GLU A 316 1.38 -80.92 -68.80
N ARG A 317 2.45 -81.01 -67.99
CA ARG A 317 3.50 -82.02 -68.17
C ARG A 317 2.96 -83.46 -68.08
N GLN A 318 1.99 -83.71 -67.20
CA GLN A 318 1.32 -85.01 -67.10
C GLN A 318 0.47 -85.31 -68.34
N ILE A 319 -0.26 -84.33 -68.88
CA ILE A 319 -1.03 -84.47 -70.13
C ILE A 319 -0.10 -84.75 -71.32
N VAL A 320 1.02 -84.02 -71.43
CA VAL A 320 2.04 -84.25 -72.47
C VAL A 320 2.63 -85.66 -72.38
N LEU A 321 3.02 -86.11 -71.17
CA LEU A 321 3.52 -87.47 -70.94
C LEU A 321 2.45 -88.55 -71.19
N HIS A 322 1.19 -88.27 -70.90
CA HIS A 322 0.08 -89.19 -71.18
C HIS A 322 -0.18 -89.33 -72.68
N ASN A 323 -0.15 -88.23 -73.43
CA ASN A 323 -0.26 -88.24 -74.90
C ASN A 323 0.93 -88.97 -75.55
N GLN A 324 2.15 -88.78 -75.03
CA GLN A 324 3.33 -89.54 -75.47
C GLN A 324 3.19 -91.04 -75.18
N LEU A 325 2.65 -91.42 -74.00
CA LEU A 325 2.35 -92.83 -73.69
C LEU A 325 1.27 -93.42 -74.59
N LEU A 326 0.25 -92.64 -74.97
CA LEU A 326 -0.79 -93.05 -75.89
C LEU A 326 -0.20 -93.31 -77.29
N GLN A 327 0.57 -92.36 -77.83
CA GLN A 327 1.26 -92.51 -79.11
C GLN A 327 2.20 -93.73 -79.11
N MET A 328 3.02 -93.91 -78.06
CA MET A 328 3.89 -95.08 -77.92
C MET A 328 3.11 -96.41 -77.81
N SER A 329 1.84 -96.37 -77.37
CA SER A 329 0.96 -97.55 -77.36
C SER A 329 0.35 -97.82 -78.73
N GLU A 330 -0.05 -96.79 -79.48
CA GLU A 330 -0.55 -96.90 -80.86
C GLU A 330 0.55 -97.40 -81.81
N GLU A 331 1.77 -96.84 -81.71
CA GLU A 331 2.95 -97.31 -82.45
C GLU A 331 3.27 -98.77 -82.09
N LYS A 332 3.16 -99.16 -80.82
CA LYS A 332 3.32 -100.55 -80.38
C LYS A 332 2.25 -101.46 -80.98
N GLU A 333 0.98 -101.09 -80.99
CA GLU A 333 -0.08 -101.88 -81.63
C GLU A 333 0.14 -102.00 -83.15
N GLN A 334 0.57 -100.92 -83.81
CA GLN A 334 0.90 -100.93 -85.23
C GLN A 334 2.05 -101.90 -85.54
N MET A 335 3.13 -101.87 -84.75
CA MET A 335 4.25 -102.82 -84.88
C MET A 335 3.86 -104.25 -84.52
N GLN A 336 2.97 -104.45 -83.53
CA GLN A 336 2.41 -105.75 -83.16
C GLN A 336 1.58 -106.34 -84.32
N GLY A 337 0.78 -105.51 -84.99
CA GLY A 337 -0.01 -105.87 -86.17
C GLY A 337 0.86 -106.27 -87.38
N GLN A 338 1.92 -105.49 -87.65
CA GLN A 338 2.92 -105.83 -88.68
C GLN A 338 3.62 -107.17 -88.37
N LEU A 339 3.96 -107.42 -87.10
CA LEU A 339 4.58 -108.67 -86.68
C LEU A 339 3.64 -109.87 -86.88
N THR A 340 2.35 -109.76 -86.54
CA THR A 340 1.37 -110.83 -86.82
C THR A 340 1.21 -111.07 -88.33
N GLN A 341 1.17 -110.01 -89.14
CA GLN A 341 1.04 -110.13 -90.59
C GLN A 341 2.26 -110.83 -91.23
N GLN A 342 3.48 -110.58 -90.74
CA GLN A 342 4.68 -111.33 -91.12
C GLN A 342 4.63 -112.80 -90.66
N GLN A 343 4.11 -113.07 -89.47
CA GLN A 343 3.99 -114.41 -88.91
C GLN A 343 3.00 -115.28 -89.68
N ASP A 344 1.89 -114.70 -90.16
CA ASP A 344 0.94 -115.36 -91.05
C ASP A 344 1.58 -115.65 -92.41
N LEU A 345 2.25 -114.68 -93.04
CA LEU A 345 2.94 -114.84 -94.32
C LEU A 345 3.99 -115.97 -94.27
N CYS A 346 4.77 -116.04 -93.18
CA CYS A 346 5.71 -117.14 -92.92
C CYS A 346 5.05 -118.50 -92.69
N SER A 347 3.79 -118.51 -92.25
CA SER A 347 3.01 -119.74 -92.06
C SER A 347 2.39 -120.23 -93.37
N GLU A 348 2.04 -119.32 -94.27
CA GLU A 348 1.62 -119.65 -95.65
C GLU A 348 2.79 -120.20 -96.47
N LEU A 349 3.94 -119.51 -96.49
CA LEU A 349 5.17 -119.98 -97.14
C LEU A 349 5.62 -121.37 -96.65
N ARG A 350 5.40 -121.68 -95.37
CA ARG A 350 5.68 -123.02 -94.81
C ARG A 350 4.73 -124.08 -95.33
N ARG A 351 3.44 -123.73 -95.52
CA ARG A 351 2.40 -124.59 -96.09
C ARG A 351 2.70 -124.89 -97.57
N GLU A 352 3.03 -123.86 -98.33
CA GLU A 352 3.40 -123.91 -99.76
C GLU A 352 4.65 -124.78 -100.00
N LYS A 353 5.66 -124.68 -99.12
CA LYS A 353 6.83 -125.55 -99.15
C LYS A 353 6.44 -127.02 -98.92
N GLN A 354 5.53 -127.29 -97.98
CA GLN A 354 5.15 -128.65 -97.62
C GLN A 354 4.40 -129.37 -98.76
N THR A 355 3.53 -128.68 -99.49
CA THR A 355 2.87 -129.23 -100.70
C THR A 355 3.85 -129.51 -101.84
N GLN A 356 4.86 -128.65 -102.04
CA GLN A 356 5.92 -128.89 -103.02
C GLN A 356 6.79 -130.11 -102.64
N GLU A 357 7.10 -130.29 -101.34
CA GLU A 357 7.85 -131.46 -100.85
C GLU A 357 7.05 -132.77 -101.02
N THR A 358 5.72 -132.77 -100.85
CA THR A 358 4.90 -133.97 -101.13
C THR A 358 4.89 -134.32 -102.62
N HIS A 359 4.69 -133.36 -103.52
CA HIS A 359 4.69 -133.63 -104.97
C HIS A 359 6.06 -134.08 -105.50
N ALA A 360 7.16 -133.56 -104.94
CA ALA A 360 8.51 -134.05 -105.23
C ALA A 360 8.71 -135.52 -104.77
N GLY A 361 8.07 -135.93 -103.68
CA GLY A 361 8.05 -137.32 -103.20
C GLY A 361 7.26 -138.26 -104.13
N GLU A 362 6.05 -137.86 -104.52
CA GLU A 362 5.19 -138.61 -105.45
C GLU A 362 5.90 -138.87 -106.78
N LEU A 363 6.45 -137.80 -107.39
CA LEU A 363 7.16 -137.89 -108.67
C LEU A 363 8.40 -138.79 -108.60
N LYS A 364 9.10 -138.80 -107.45
CA LYS A 364 10.27 -139.66 -107.21
C LYS A 364 9.89 -141.14 -107.12
N ASN A 365 8.72 -141.47 -106.59
CA ASN A 365 8.23 -142.85 -106.49
C ASN A 365 7.85 -143.41 -107.87
N SER A 366 7.09 -142.66 -108.68
CA SER A 366 6.75 -143.10 -110.06
C SER A 366 8.01 -143.29 -110.94
N VAL A 367 9.06 -142.50 -110.72
CA VAL A 367 10.36 -142.66 -111.39
C VAL A 367 11.14 -143.89 -110.90
N ALA A 368 10.83 -144.43 -109.72
CA ALA A 368 11.38 -145.71 -109.25
C ALA A 368 10.62 -146.90 -109.86
N GLU A 369 9.29 -146.88 -109.82
CA GLU A 369 8.44 -147.95 -110.39
C GLU A 369 8.72 -148.18 -111.89
N LEU A 370 8.84 -147.12 -112.68
CA LEU A 370 9.20 -147.23 -114.11
C LEU A 370 10.60 -147.86 -114.33
N LYS A 371 11.54 -147.67 -113.40
CA LYS A 371 12.89 -148.26 -113.51
C LYS A 371 12.88 -149.75 -113.22
N GLU A 372 12.15 -150.19 -112.20
CA GLU A 372 12.00 -151.62 -111.88
C GLU A 372 11.27 -152.35 -113.02
N TYR A 373 10.21 -151.75 -113.59
CA TYR A 373 9.50 -152.31 -114.73
C TYR A 373 10.40 -152.48 -115.97
N MET A 374 11.22 -151.47 -116.29
CA MET A 374 12.24 -151.56 -117.35
C MET A 374 13.41 -152.50 -117.04
N GLN A 375 13.55 -152.97 -115.80
CA GLN A 375 14.61 -153.90 -115.40
C GLN A 375 14.11 -155.34 -115.49
N ALA A 376 12.92 -155.63 -114.95
CA ALA A 376 12.25 -156.94 -115.08
C ALA A 376 12.08 -157.40 -116.55
N LEU A 377 11.79 -156.47 -117.47
CA LEU A 377 11.72 -156.75 -118.91
C LEU A 377 13.07 -157.23 -119.49
N ARG A 378 14.19 -156.61 -119.09
CA ARG A 378 15.54 -157.01 -119.54
C ARG A 378 16.03 -158.29 -118.88
N GLU A 379 15.69 -158.54 -117.61
CA GLU A 379 15.96 -159.83 -116.96
C GLU A 379 15.28 -160.99 -117.72
N ARG A 380 14.02 -160.81 -118.12
CA ARG A 380 13.25 -161.78 -118.92
C ARG A 380 13.88 -162.03 -120.29
N GLU A 381 14.25 -160.96 -121.00
CA GLU A 381 14.91 -161.04 -122.31
C GLU A 381 16.27 -161.76 -122.22
N ARG A 382 17.09 -161.44 -121.19
CA ARG A 382 18.38 -162.08 -120.96
C ARG A 382 18.26 -163.58 -120.65
N LEU A 383 17.24 -164.00 -119.91
CA LEU A 383 17.00 -165.41 -119.59
C LEU A 383 16.57 -166.22 -120.82
N LEU A 384 15.76 -165.65 -121.72
CA LEU A 384 15.32 -166.30 -122.96
C LEU A 384 16.46 -166.58 -123.94
N VAL A 385 17.55 -165.81 -123.89
CA VAL A 385 18.76 -166.03 -124.73
C VAL A 385 19.70 -167.08 -124.13
N ALA A 386 19.70 -167.26 -122.80
CA ALA A 386 20.70 -168.08 -122.10
C ALA A 386 20.36 -169.58 -122.04
N PHE A 387 19.09 -169.97 -122.15
CA PHE A 387 18.65 -171.37 -121.96
C PHE A 387 17.65 -171.82 -123.06
N PRO A 388 18.15 -172.29 -124.22
CA PRO A 388 17.30 -172.82 -125.31
C PRO A 388 16.42 -174.01 -124.88
N GLU A 389 16.85 -174.79 -123.89
CA GLU A 389 16.13 -175.97 -123.36
C GLU A 389 14.85 -175.64 -122.58
N LEU A 390 14.52 -174.35 -122.38
CA LEU A 390 13.27 -173.89 -121.75
C LEU A 390 12.29 -173.21 -122.72
N ASN A 391 12.49 -173.34 -124.04
CA ASN A 391 11.54 -172.85 -125.04
C ASN A 391 10.47 -173.92 -125.40
N PRO A 392 9.16 -173.68 -125.17
CA PRO A 392 8.12 -174.68 -125.44
C PRO A 392 7.82 -174.99 -126.92
N THR A 393 8.51 -174.38 -127.89
CA THR A 393 8.21 -174.57 -129.33
C THR A 393 9.46 -174.54 -130.22
N ALA A 394 10.07 -175.72 -130.46
CA ALA A 394 11.01 -175.95 -131.59
C ALA A 394 11.38 -177.43 -131.90
N GLN A 395 10.48 -178.43 -131.85
CA GLN A 395 10.68 -179.73 -132.56
C GLN A 395 9.37 -180.51 -132.76
N PRO A 396 9.29 -181.50 -133.68
CA PRO A 396 8.75 -181.22 -135.00
C PRO A 396 7.42 -181.94 -135.30
N GLN A 397 6.71 -181.45 -136.32
CA GLN A 397 5.69 -182.25 -136.99
C GLN A 397 6.37 -183.25 -137.94
N SER A 398 5.95 -184.52 -137.89
CA SER A 398 6.08 -185.45 -139.01
C SER A 398 4.68 -185.99 -139.30
N THR A 399 4.32 -186.02 -140.58
CA THR A 399 2.92 -186.21 -141.02
C THR A 399 2.65 -187.65 -141.45
N GLY A 400 3.59 -188.57 -141.18
CA GLY A 400 3.47 -189.99 -141.51
C GLY A 400 3.68 -190.33 -142.99
N ASN A 401 4.25 -189.43 -143.80
CA ASN A 401 4.54 -189.70 -145.22
C ASN A 401 5.94 -189.20 -145.65
N VAL A 402 6.85 -190.15 -145.85
CA VAL A 402 8.30 -189.94 -145.98
C VAL A 402 8.68 -189.00 -147.12
N LEU A 403 7.99 -189.07 -148.27
CA LEU A 403 8.41 -188.34 -149.48
C LEU A 403 8.31 -186.81 -149.37
N LEU A 404 7.37 -186.28 -148.57
CA LEU A 404 7.18 -184.84 -148.39
C LEU A 404 8.04 -184.28 -147.24
N ASP A 405 8.14 -185.03 -146.14
CA ASP A 405 9.08 -184.71 -145.05
C ASP A 405 10.53 -184.61 -145.61
N MET A 406 10.88 -185.45 -146.60
CA MET A 406 12.19 -185.42 -147.29
C MET A 406 12.47 -184.11 -148.03
N GLU A 407 11.47 -183.47 -148.64
CA GLU A 407 11.67 -182.24 -149.43
C GLU A 407 11.85 -181.00 -148.55
N GLN A 408 11.12 -180.92 -147.43
CA GLN A 408 11.41 -179.94 -146.37
C GLN A 408 12.81 -180.16 -145.78
N GLN A 409 13.21 -181.41 -145.57
CA GLN A 409 14.55 -181.74 -145.08
C GLN A 409 15.66 -181.40 -146.10
N LEU A 410 15.38 -181.47 -147.41
CA LEU A 410 16.30 -181.06 -148.47
C LEU A 410 16.45 -179.53 -148.53
N GLN A 411 15.37 -178.76 -148.39
CA GLN A 411 15.44 -177.31 -148.24
C GLN A 411 16.20 -176.88 -146.97
N ALA A 412 15.95 -177.54 -145.83
CA ALA A 412 16.66 -177.28 -144.58
C ALA A 412 18.17 -177.57 -144.70
N ASN A 413 18.55 -178.65 -145.39
CA ASN A 413 19.96 -178.94 -145.72
C ASN A 413 20.59 -177.86 -146.60
N ASN A 414 19.84 -177.31 -147.56
CA ASN A 414 20.32 -176.21 -148.43
C ASN A 414 20.68 -174.95 -147.63
N ILE A 415 19.83 -174.57 -146.66
CA ILE A 415 20.09 -173.44 -145.74
C ILE A 415 21.30 -173.76 -144.84
N ARG A 416 21.41 -174.99 -144.33
CA ARG A 416 22.53 -175.44 -143.49
C ARG A 416 23.87 -175.43 -144.23
N ILE A 417 23.91 -175.76 -145.52
CA ILE A 417 25.13 -175.70 -146.35
C ILE A 417 25.60 -174.25 -146.49
N ASN A 418 24.70 -173.32 -146.86
CA ASN A 418 25.04 -171.90 -146.97
C ASN A 418 25.61 -171.31 -145.68
N LEU A 419 25.04 -171.67 -144.52
CA LEU A 419 25.58 -171.24 -143.21
C LEU A 419 26.94 -171.87 -142.90
N LEU A 420 27.17 -173.14 -143.21
CA LEU A 420 28.47 -173.79 -143.03
C LEU A 420 29.56 -173.21 -143.96
N GLU A 421 29.21 -172.73 -145.15
CA GLU A 421 30.10 -171.99 -146.03
C GLU A 421 30.41 -170.59 -145.46
N GLN A 422 29.41 -169.92 -144.90
CA GLN A 422 29.59 -168.63 -144.21
C GLN A 422 30.43 -168.75 -142.92
N GLU A 423 30.28 -169.83 -142.16
CA GLU A 423 31.15 -170.17 -141.03
C GLU A 423 32.55 -170.54 -141.47
N ASN A 424 32.72 -171.28 -142.58
CA ASN A 424 34.06 -171.56 -143.14
C ASN A 424 34.77 -170.27 -143.61
N LEU A 425 34.05 -169.34 -144.23
CA LEU A 425 34.58 -168.02 -144.58
C LEU A 425 34.98 -167.22 -143.32
N THR A 426 34.22 -167.38 -142.23
CA THR A 426 34.48 -166.75 -140.92
C THR A 426 35.68 -167.41 -140.21
N LEU A 427 35.86 -168.73 -140.32
CA LEU A 427 37.03 -169.47 -139.87
C LEU A 427 38.28 -169.08 -140.68
N TYR A 428 38.16 -168.93 -142.00
CA TYR A 428 39.23 -168.38 -142.84
C TYR A 428 39.62 -166.96 -142.39
N THR A 429 38.63 -166.09 -142.18
CA THR A 429 38.84 -164.68 -141.77
C THR A 429 39.44 -164.55 -140.38
N SER A 430 39.06 -165.43 -139.44
CA SER A 430 39.62 -165.43 -138.08
C SER A 430 41.00 -166.09 -138.01
N LEU A 431 41.29 -167.13 -138.81
CA LEU A 431 42.63 -167.69 -138.96
C LEU A 431 43.59 -166.76 -139.72
N VAL A 432 43.10 -165.99 -140.70
CA VAL A 432 43.89 -164.92 -141.35
C VAL A 432 44.26 -163.84 -140.32
N LYS A 433 43.30 -163.34 -139.54
CA LYS A 433 43.57 -162.37 -138.46
C LYS A 433 44.51 -162.92 -137.37
N LEU A 434 44.47 -164.24 -137.10
CA LEU A 434 45.44 -164.90 -136.21
C LEU A 434 46.82 -165.12 -136.86
N ARG A 435 46.91 -165.24 -138.20
CA ARG A 435 48.17 -165.33 -138.95
C ARG A 435 48.82 -163.95 -139.16
N GLU A 436 48.02 -162.89 -139.28
CA GLU A 436 48.49 -161.50 -139.19
C GLU A 436 49.02 -161.20 -137.78
N ARG A 437 48.30 -161.66 -136.73
CA ARG A 437 48.81 -161.66 -135.35
C ARG A 437 50.01 -162.61 -135.12
N ALA A 438 50.31 -163.53 -136.05
CA ALA A 438 51.52 -164.37 -136.01
C ALA A 438 52.76 -163.68 -136.60
N GLN A 439 52.67 -162.44 -137.10
CA GLN A 439 53.81 -161.70 -137.66
C GLN A 439 54.10 -160.32 -137.02
N HIS A 440 53.25 -159.86 -136.09
CA HIS A 440 53.47 -158.69 -135.21
C HIS A 440 53.12 -159.08 -133.75
N ASN A 441 53.95 -159.77 -132.95
CA ASN A 441 55.42 -159.81 -132.76
C ASN A 441 56.06 -158.57 -132.10
N ALA A 442 56.96 -158.86 -131.15
CA ALA A 442 57.88 -157.99 -130.39
C ALA A 442 57.29 -157.06 -129.29
N THR A 443 57.57 -157.42 -128.02
CA THR A 443 57.58 -156.59 -126.78
C THR A 443 56.26 -155.97 -126.27
N GLY A 444 56.02 -156.06 -124.95
CA GLY A 444 55.11 -155.18 -124.21
C GLY A 444 53.90 -155.86 -123.54
N GLU A 445 53.94 -155.96 -122.22
CA GLU A 445 53.08 -156.72 -121.32
C GLU A 445 51.60 -156.24 -121.16
N ALA A 446 50.83 -157.06 -120.44
CA ALA A 446 49.72 -156.70 -119.53
C ALA A 446 48.34 -156.24 -120.07
N SER A 447 47.44 -157.24 -120.17
CA SER A 447 46.05 -157.28 -119.64
C SER A 447 44.97 -156.24 -120.12
N PRO A 448 43.84 -156.70 -120.72
CA PRO A 448 42.80 -155.81 -121.24
C PRO A 448 41.53 -155.66 -120.38
N GLN A 449 40.95 -154.46 -120.47
CA GLN A 449 39.50 -154.14 -120.56
C GLN A 449 38.55 -154.19 -119.32
N GLN A 450 37.65 -153.19 -119.34
CA GLN A 450 36.31 -153.10 -118.74
C GLN A 450 36.14 -153.23 -117.20
N THR A 451 35.99 -152.08 -116.53
CA THR A 451 34.73 -151.79 -115.81
C THR A 451 34.47 -150.30 -115.55
N ARG A 452 33.20 -149.90 -115.68
CA ARG A 452 32.39 -149.00 -114.81
C ARG A 452 33.07 -148.47 -113.52
N VAL A 453 32.99 -147.16 -113.22
CA VAL A 453 32.75 -146.59 -111.86
C VAL A 453 32.51 -145.06 -111.83
N LEU A 454 31.99 -144.62 -110.67
CA LEU A 454 31.49 -143.35 -110.09
C LEU A 454 32.06 -141.94 -110.45
N SER A 455 31.29 -140.96 -109.95
CA SER A 455 31.47 -139.51 -109.67
C SER A 455 32.87 -138.97 -109.32
N PRO A 456 33.08 -137.65 -109.49
CA PRO A 456 33.19 -136.71 -108.34
C PRO A 456 32.42 -135.38 -108.58
N SER A 457 32.36 -134.33 -107.72
CA SER A 457 33.33 -133.83 -106.72
C SER A 457 32.71 -133.06 -105.53
N GLY A 458 33.39 -133.08 -104.38
CA GLY A 458 33.40 -132.03 -103.35
C GLY A 458 34.76 -131.28 -103.36
N PRO A 459 35.26 -130.67 -102.26
CA PRO A 459 34.80 -130.65 -100.86
C PRO A 459 34.49 -129.17 -100.41
N SER A 460 34.67 -128.61 -99.19
CA SER A 460 35.46 -129.01 -98.01
C SER A 460 35.01 -128.39 -96.66
N LEU A 461 35.92 -128.48 -95.68
CA LEU A 461 35.82 -128.37 -94.22
C LEU A 461 36.18 -127.00 -93.56
N GLU A 462 35.95 -126.97 -92.24
CA GLU A 462 36.76 -126.35 -91.14
C GLU A 462 36.57 -124.87 -90.69
N LYS A 463 36.17 -124.73 -89.39
CA LYS A 463 36.69 -123.79 -88.34
C LYS A 463 36.41 -122.27 -88.50
N GLN A 464 36.42 -121.41 -87.46
CA GLN A 464 36.41 -121.55 -85.97
C GLN A 464 35.95 -120.23 -85.29
N HIS A 465 35.28 -120.32 -84.12
CA HIS A 465 35.16 -119.31 -83.04
C HIS A 465 34.44 -117.95 -83.39
N HIS A 466 33.76 -117.17 -82.53
CA HIS A 466 33.76 -116.88 -81.07
C HIS A 466 34.96 -116.04 -80.57
N PRO A 467 34.84 -115.20 -79.49
CA PRO A 467 33.78 -115.04 -78.47
C PRO A 467 33.05 -113.65 -78.57
N LEU A 468 32.12 -113.17 -77.73
CA LEU A 468 31.87 -113.23 -76.26
C LEU A 468 32.96 -112.54 -75.40
N THR A 469 32.71 -111.96 -74.21
CA THR A 469 31.45 -111.81 -73.42
C THR A 469 31.15 -110.30 -73.17
N GLN A 470 30.98 -109.67 -71.98
CA GLN A 470 30.93 -110.04 -70.55
C GLN A 470 30.11 -109.00 -69.76
N MET A 471 29.69 -109.31 -68.53
CA MET A 471 29.09 -108.37 -67.56
C MET A 471 29.99 -108.19 -66.33
N GLN A 472 29.90 -107.04 -65.64
CA GLN A 472 29.88 -106.87 -64.16
C GLN A 472 29.63 -105.37 -63.84
N LYS A 473 28.81 -104.91 -62.87
CA LYS A 473 28.62 -105.16 -61.41
C LYS A 473 29.60 -104.40 -60.50
N ARG A 474 29.07 -103.91 -59.36
CA ARG A 474 29.73 -103.25 -58.19
C ARG A 474 30.17 -101.79 -58.37
N SER A 475 30.34 -100.95 -57.32
CA SER A 475 29.76 -100.89 -55.95
C SER A 475 30.21 -99.62 -55.18
N LEU A 476 29.37 -99.15 -54.24
CA LEU A 476 29.69 -98.59 -52.90
C LEU A 476 30.50 -97.27 -52.73
N GLN A 477 30.08 -96.54 -51.68
CA GLN A 477 30.86 -95.57 -50.85
C GLN A 477 31.26 -94.24 -51.53
N SER A 478 31.50 -93.13 -50.80
CA SER A 478 31.67 -92.94 -49.35
C SER A 478 31.15 -91.57 -48.81
N SER A 479 30.72 -91.55 -47.54
CA SER A 479 31.07 -90.52 -46.52
C SER A 479 30.62 -89.04 -46.68
N SER A 480 30.43 -88.24 -45.60
CA SER A 480 30.39 -88.53 -44.15
C SER A 480 29.95 -87.29 -43.32
N ALA A 481 29.42 -87.54 -42.11
CA ALA A 481 29.27 -86.63 -40.95
C ALA A 481 28.33 -85.40 -41.13
N SER A 482 27.38 -85.04 -40.24
CA SER A 482 27.13 -85.22 -38.78
C SER A 482 27.55 -84.03 -37.90
N GLN A 483 26.81 -83.88 -36.77
CA GLN A 483 27.07 -83.03 -35.58
C GLN A 483 26.62 -81.55 -35.74
N LEU A 484 25.63 -81.00 -35.02
CA LEU A 484 25.17 -81.00 -33.61
C LEU A 484 25.90 -80.00 -32.69
N GLY A 485 25.12 -79.24 -31.89
CA GLY A 485 25.58 -78.19 -30.94
C GLY A 485 24.99 -76.81 -31.30
N ASN A 486 23.85 -76.33 -30.80
CA ASN A 486 23.33 -76.26 -29.42
C ASN A 486 24.30 -75.61 -28.42
N GLY A 487 23.92 -74.47 -27.79
CA GLY A 487 24.65 -73.93 -26.63
C GLY A 487 24.40 -72.45 -26.28
N ASN A 488 23.27 -72.13 -25.64
CA ASN A 488 23.04 -70.82 -24.99
C ASN A 488 24.03 -70.57 -23.83
N ARG A 489 24.37 -69.30 -23.54
CA ARG A 489 23.92 -68.57 -22.32
C ARG A 489 24.66 -67.23 -22.09
N GLU A 490 23.89 -66.24 -21.62
CA GLU A 490 24.19 -65.22 -20.56
C GLU A 490 25.46 -64.33 -20.68
N LYS A 491 25.49 -63.06 -20.25
CA LYS A 491 24.53 -62.18 -19.53
C LYS A 491 24.94 -60.70 -19.63
N ASP A 492 24.02 -59.78 -19.30
CA ASP A 492 24.16 -58.44 -18.65
C ASP A 492 25.30 -57.45 -19.08
N ALA A 493 25.20 -56.12 -19.00
CA ALA A 493 24.17 -55.06 -18.97
C ALA A 493 24.94 -53.69 -19.04
N GLN A 494 24.43 -52.45 -19.03
CA GLN A 494 23.09 -51.83 -18.95
C GLN A 494 23.20 -50.38 -19.53
N ARG A 495 22.12 -49.80 -20.09
CA ARG A 495 21.97 -48.37 -20.51
C ARG A 495 22.88 -47.90 -21.67
N GLY A 496 22.58 -46.80 -22.38
CA GLY A 496 21.38 -45.93 -22.36
C GLY A 496 21.58 -44.75 -23.32
N ALA A 497 20.54 -44.36 -24.07
CA ALA A 497 20.69 -43.56 -25.29
C ALA A 497 20.90 -42.04 -25.09
N SER A 498 21.48 -41.41 -26.14
CA SER A 498 21.28 -40.04 -26.69
C SER A 498 20.72 -38.89 -25.82
N GLY A 499 21.16 -37.63 -25.94
CA GLY A 499 22.22 -37.05 -26.78
C GLY A 499 21.84 -35.67 -27.37
N LEU A 500 22.77 -34.70 -27.28
CA LEU A 500 22.84 -33.38 -27.96
C LEU A 500 21.66 -32.40 -27.76
N GLU A 501 21.84 -31.27 -27.06
CA GLU A 501 22.25 -29.92 -27.55
C GLU A 501 21.13 -29.10 -28.24
N SER A 502 21.06 -27.76 -28.17
CA SER A 502 21.68 -26.70 -27.34
C SER A 502 20.98 -25.35 -27.71
N ALA A 503 20.95 -24.25 -26.93
CA ALA A 503 21.08 -23.96 -25.49
C ALA A 503 20.71 -22.46 -25.27
N GLY A 504 20.32 -22.00 -24.06
CA GLY A 504 20.07 -20.55 -23.82
C GLY A 504 19.56 -20.11 -22.43
N SER A 505 20.21 -19.07 -21.89
CA SER A 505 19.78 -18.07 -20.88
C SER A 505 19.17 -18.45 -19.49
N GLU A 506 20.00 -18.24 -18.47
CA GLU A 506 19.77 -17.41 -17.25
C GLU A 506 18.75 -17.77 -16.13
N ASP A 507 19.32 -18.16 -14.97
CA ASP A 507 18.98 -17.81 -13.58
C ASP A 507 17.61 -17.18 -13.20
N ARG A 508 16.93 -17.78 -12.20
CA ARG A 508 17.18 -17.42 -10.78
C ARG A 508 16.55 -18.35 -9.72
N VAL A 509 17.22 -18.37 -8.58
CA VAL A 509 17.03 -19.17 -7.36
C VAL A 509 15.73 -18.85 -6.58
N SER A 510 15.06 -19.88 -6.05
CA SER A 510 13.96 -19.80 -5.06
C SER A 510 14.49 -19.68 -3.61
N PRO A 511 13.65 -19.35 -2.60
CA PRO A 511 13.33 -20.43 -1.65
C PRO A 511 11.97 -20.38 -0.92
N ALA A 512 11.53 -21.59 -0.53
CA ALA A 512 10.85 -21.95 0.72
C ALA A 512 9.41 -21.47 1.04
N SER A 513 8.79 -22.24 1.95
CA SER A 513 7.41 -22.14 2.45
C SER A 513 7.41 -22.02 3.99
N PRO A 514 6.38 -21.41 4.60
CA PRO A 514 6.10 -21.55 6.03
C PRO A 514 4.73 -22.21 6.34
N TYR A 515 4.66 -22.89 7.50
CA TYR A 515 3.46 -23.38 8.17
C TYR A 515 3.64 -23.18 9.71
N PRO A 516 2.65 -23.40 10.61
CA PRO A 516 2.21 -22.29 11.46
C PRO A 516 2.25 -22.54 12.99
N LEU A 517 1.78 -21.51 13.73
CA LEU A 517 1.33 -21.49 15.14
C LEU A 517 2.38 -21.65 16.27
N HIS A 518 2.46 -20.61 17.12
CA HIS A 518 2.32 -20.80 18.57
C HIS A 518 1.79 -19.52 19.24
N LEU A 519 1.00 -19.66 20.31
CA LEU A 519 0.55 -18.57 21.19
C LEU A 519 1.29 -18.71 22.54
N HIS A 520 1.67 -17.60 23.16
CA HIS A 520 2.16 -17.59 24.54
C HIS A 520 1.46 -16.50 25.36
N LEU A 521 1.27 -16.77 26.65
CA LEU A 521 0.37 -16.00 27.51
C LEU A 521 0.95 -15.95 28.93
N GLN A 522 1.25 -14.75 29.40
CA GLN A 522 1.57 -14.40 30.78
C GLN A 522 1.05 -12.97 31.03
N THR A 523 0.63 -12.53 32.21
CA THR A 523 0.14 -13.08 33.47
C THR A 523 -0.13 -11.83 34.32
N LEU A 524 -1.11 -11.88 35.22
CA LEU A 524 -1.54 -10.72 36.02
C LEU A 524 -0.47 -10.22 37.00
N GLN A 525 -0.49 -8.91 37.29
CA GLN A 525 -0.19 -8.39 38.63
C GLN A 525 -1.26 -7.36 39.05
N LEU A 526 -1.61 -7.41 40.33
CA LEU A 526 -2.50 -6.51 41.05
C LEU A 526 -1.76 -6.08 42.32
N ASP A 527 -1.78 -4.79 42.66
CA ASP A 527 -1.92 -4.29 44.03
C ASP A 527 -2.17 -2.77 43.96
N THR A 528 -3.31 -2.26 44.45
CA THR A 528 -3.68 -1.96 45.86
C THR A 528 -2.83 -0.87 46.51
N GLY A 529 -3.52 0.19 46.95
CA GLY A 529 -2.93 1.37 47.60
C GLY A 529 -4.04 2.33 48.04
N SER A 530 -4.34 2.37 49.33
CA SER A 530 -5.47 3.10 49.91
C SER A 530 -4.99 4.12 50.95
N THR A 531 -5.62 5.29 51.04
CA THR A 531 -6.21 5.85 52.28
C THR A 531 -6.68 7.31 52.13
N ALA A 532 -7.60 7.70 53.05
CA ALA A 532 -7.98 9.08 53.43
C ALA A 532 -8.71 9.96 52.37
N ALA A 533 -9.67 10.83 52.73
CA ALA A 533 -10.30 11.15 54.02
C ALA A 533 -11.82 11.40 53.88
N LYS A 534 -12.56 11.51 55.00
CA LYS A 534 -14.02 11.73 55.04
C LYS A 534 -14.40 13.12 55.58
N SER A 535 -15.35 13.79 54.92
CA SER A 535 -16.24 14.81 55.49
C SER A 535 -17.38 15.04 54.47
N GLN A 536 -18.56 14.43 54.55
CA GLN A 536 -19.59 14.51 55.60
C GLN A 536 -20.01 15.94 55.99
N THR A 537 -21.02 16.46 55.29
CA THR A 537 -22.17 17.14 55.91
C THR A 537 -23.45 16.69 55.20
N LYS A 538 -24.47 16.31 55.98
CA LYS A 538 -25.85 16.08 55.53
C LYS A 538 -26.78 16.75 56.54
N THR A 539 -27.70 17.58 56.07
CA THR A 539 -28.94 17.90 56.79
C THR A 539 -30.11 17.97 55.78
N PRO A 540 -31.36 17.64 56.17
CA PRO A 540 -32.36 17.23 55.19
C PRO A 540 -33.64 18.09 55.17
N SER A 541 -34.40 17.91 54.07
CA SER A 541 -35.87 17.87 54.00
C SER A 541 -36.70 18.95 54.73
N SER A 542 -37.44 19.73 53.92
CA SER A 542 -38.87 19.93 54.19
C SER A 542 -39.62 20.07 52.87
N ALA A 543 -40.81 19.49 52.80
CA ALA A 543 -41.76 19.68 51.71
C ALA A 543 -43.03 20.30 52.30
N LEU A 544 -43.78 21.06 51.50
CA LEU A 544 -45.23 21.17 51.66
C LEU A 544 -45.87 21.75 50.38
N LEU A 545 -47.11 21.34 50.12
CA LEU A 545 -47.93 21.83 49.00
C LEU A 545 -48.77 23.05 49.45
N SER A 546 -49.11 23.94 48.53
CA SER A 546 -50.51 24.42 48.35
C SER A 546 -50.69 25.37 47.15
N HIS A 547 -51.86 25.21 46.51
CA HIS A 547 -52.76 26.16 45.82
C HIS A 547 -52.37 27.64 45.58
N SER A 548 -53.02 28.41 44.68
CA SER A 548 -53.85 28.19 43.46
C SER A 548 -54.48 29.54 43.05
N ARG A 549 -54.77 29.76 41.75
CA ARG A 549 -55.54 30.90 41.16
C ARG A 549 -54.93 32.31 41.29
N GLY A 550 -55.09 33.13 40.22
CA GLY A 550 -54.73 34.56 40.21
C GLY A 550 -54.93 35.21 38.84
N SER A 551 -56.09 35.83 38.61
CA SER A 551 -56.56 36.34 37.32
C SER A 551 -55.67 37.35 36.58
N ASN A 552 -55.71 37.26 35.25
CA ASN A 552 -55.79 38.35 34.27
C ASN A 552 -55.71 39.82 34.80
N GLN A 553 -54.84 40.63 34.19
CA GLN A 553 -55.37 41.84 33.54
C GLN A 553 -54.55 42.34 32.33
N ARG A 554 -55.28 42.86 31.34
CA ARG A 554 -54.81 43.37 30.06
C ARG A 554 -55.09 44.87 30.01
N LYS A 555 -54.07 45.73 29.93
CA LYS A 555 -54.25 47.15 29.61
C LYS A 555 -53.02 47.73 28.90
N LYS A 556 -53.20 48.07 27.63
CA LYS A 556 -52.49 49.21 27.01
C LYS A 556 -53.15 50.48 27.53
N ILE A 557 -52.39 51.55 27.69
CA ILE A 557 -52.78 52.93 27.31
C ILE A 557 -51.49 53.77 27.24
N LYS A 558 -51.47 54.70 26.29
CA LYS A 558 -50.38 55.63 26.00
C LYS A 558 -50.64 56.97 26.71
N PRO A 559 -49.61 57.80 26.95
CA PRO A 559 -49.27 58.81 25.93
C PRO A 559 -48.25 58.39 24.86
#